data_AF-A0A354YYS2-F1
#
_entry.id   AF-A0A354YYS2-F1
#
_cell.length_a   1.000
_cell.length_b   1.000
_cell.length_c   1.000
_cell.angle_alpha   90.00
_cell.angle_beta   90.00
_cell.angle_gamma   90.00
#
_symmetry.space_group_name_H-M   'P 1'
#
loop_
_entity.id
_entity.type
_entity.pdbx_description
1 polymer ?
#
loop_
_entity_poly.entity_id
_entity_poly.type
_entity_poly.pdbx_seq_one_letter_code
_entity_poly.pdbx_strand_id
1 'polypeptide(L)'
;PQLTIQKAIHEFIPAVKQKEQAINMLGSFAAINRGSEFYELMAGAGVSPVRHIAACSTFDDLCSMGRSFYNVLIKPGGKLAAEYMAKVLNIPYCYAPVSYGLEAIAASYRKLEEQLGISLDTAAYYEKTEKAINYYRKILGSISIAVGENINACPFELARALLSYGFEVPYIFTDQVLDIDRENINWLAERRPHIKVFTNAHPSMANFLDEKLKVDLAIGFDAGYFCSGAKTAALSMDCQAYGFEAANSLLKEMTLAMNNPHSHREQMYAAGLVL
;
A
#
# COMPACT_ATOMS: atom_id res chain seq x y z
N PRO A 1 5.50 -19.32 0.26
CA PRO A 1 5.84 -19.24 1.71
C PRO A 1 5.11 -18.12 2.48
N GLN A 2 5.08 -16.88 1.99
CA GLN A 2 4.40 -15.77 2.69
C GLN A 2 2.88 -15.92 2.79
N LEU A 3 2.21 -16.38 1.72
CA LEU A 3 0.76 -16.62 1.69
C LEU A 3 0.28 -17.61 2.76
N THR A 4 1.11 -18.59 3.12
CA THR A 4 0.76 -19.61 4.12
C THR A 4 0.94 -19.13 5.55
N ILE A 5 1.83 -18.15 5.81
CA ILE A 5 2.09 -17.65 7.18
C ILE A 5 0.82 -16.96 7.71
N GLN A 6 0.27 -16.02 6.96
CA GLN A 6 -0.95 -15.31 7.36
C GLN A 6 -2.09 -16.31 7.63
N LYS A 7 -2.31 -17.29 6.74
CA LYS A 7 -3.32 -18.33 6.96
C LYS A 7 -3.05 -19.14 8.24
N ALA A 8 -1.83 -19.63 8.43
CA ALA A 8 -1.46 -20.45 9.59
C ALA A 8 -1.71 -19.73 10.91
N ILE A 9 -1.47 -18.42 10.98
CA ILE A 9 -1.75 -17.66 12.21
C ILE A 9 -3.27 -17.52 12.44
N HIS A 10 -4.05 -17.28 11.38
CA HIS A 10 -5.49 -17.12 11.51
C HIS A 10 -6.24 -18.44 11.78
N GLU A 11 -5.60 -19.60 11.56
CA GLU A 11 -6.16 -20.92 11.89
C GLU A 11 -6.35 -21.16 13.40
N PHE A 12 -5.65 -20.39 14.24
CA PHE A 12 -5.83 -20.46 15.70
C PHE A 12 -7.06 -19.70 16.20
N ILE A 13 -7.71 -18.92 15.35
CA ILE A 13 -8.88 -18.12 15.72
C ILE A 13 -10.11 -19.04 15.80
N PRO A 14 -10.81 -19.11 16.95
CA PRO A 14 -11.96 -19.98 17.11
C PRO A 14 -13.18 -19.42 16.37
N ALA A 15 -14.05 -20.32 15.90
CA ALA A 15 -15.35 -19.94 15.36
C ALA A 15 -16.27 -19.46 16.50
N VAL A 16 -16.84 -18.26 16.34
CA VAL A 16 -17.78 -17.66 17.31
C VAL A 16 -19.12 -17.41 16.64
N LYS A 17 -20.21 -17.80 17.31
CA LYS A 17 -21.59 -17.63 16.81
C LYS A 17 -22.04 -16.16 16.77
N GLN A 18 -21.78 -15.44 17.86
CA GLN A 18 -22.16 -14.02 17.96
C GLN A 18 -21.06 -13.16 17.35
N LYS A 19 -21.44 -12.36 16.35
CA LYS A 19 -20.57 -11.34 15.74
C LYS A 19 -20.84 -9.99 16.37
N GLU A 20 -19.78 -9.21 16.50
CA GLU A 20 -19.77 -7.82 16.93
C GLU A 20 -19.66 -6.93 15.69
N GLN A 21 -20.08 -5.66 15.78
CA GLN A 21 -19.90 -4.65 14.72
C GLN A 21 -18.43 -4.22 14.60
N ALA A 22 -17.53 -5.18 14.48
CA ALA A 22 -16.09 -5.04 14.41
C ALA A 22 -15.58 -5.65 13.11
N ILE A 23 -14.47 -5.12 12.60
CA ILE A 23 -13.85 -5.59 11.36
C ILE A 23 -12.38 -5.96 11.58
N ASN A 24 -11.87 -6.90 10.77
CA ASN A 24 -10.44 -7.22 10.75
C ASN A 24 -9.78 -6.64 9.50
N MET A 25 -8.59 -6.06 9.67
CA MET A 25 -7.70 -5.68 8.56
C MET A 25 -6.74 -6.83 8.27
N LEU A 26 -6.72 -7.34 7.04
CA LEU A 26 -5.95 -8.53 6.64
C LEU A 26 -4.92 -8.25 5.54
N GLY A 27 -3.82 -8.99 5.57
CA GLY A 27 -2.82 -9.07 4.50
C GLY A 27 -1.57 -8.23 4.71
N SER A 28 -1.59 -7.27 5.63
CA SER A 28 -0.36 -6.64 6.14
C SER A 28 0.12 -7.33 7.41
N PHE A 29 1.42 -7.22 7.67
CA PHE A 29 2.00 -7.57 8.96
C PHE A 29 2.04 -6.37 9.91
N ALA A 30 1.97 -5.15 9.39
CA ALA A 30 1.85 -3.93 10.16
C ALA A 30 0.39 -3.47 10.21
N ALA A 31 -0.07 -3.08 11.41
CA ALA A 31 -1.39 -2.48 11.56
C ALA A 31 -1.45 -1.14 10.83
N ILE A 32 -2.62 -0.78 10.29
CA ILE A 32 -2.78 0.52 9.63
C ILE A 32 -2.44 1.66 10.60
N ASN A 33 -1.85 2.72 10.06
CA ASN A 33 -1.40 3.88 10.83
C ASN A 33 -2.56 4.45 11.65
N ARG A 34 -2.32 4.74 12.94
CA ARG A 34 -3.35 5.32 13.84
C ARG A 34 -3.88 6.67 13.38
N GLY A 35 -3.10 7.40 12.58
CA GLY A 35 -3.51 8.66 11.95
C GLY A 35 -4.37 8.51 10.69
N SER A 36 -4.68 7.28 10.26
CA SER A 36 -5.60 7.04 9.15
C SER A 36 -7.02 7.41 9.55
N GLU A 37 -7.68 8.17 8.70
CA GLU A 37 -9.09 8.54 8.85
C GLU A 37 -10.03 7.33 8.85
N PHE A 38 -9.55 6.17 8.38
CA PHE A 38 -10.32 4.93 8.38
C PHE A 38 -10.92 4.58 9.75
N TYR A 39 -10.18 4.81 10.84
CA TYR A 39 -10.69 4.55 12.19
C TYR A 39 -11.88 5.45 12.55
N GLU A 40 -11.78 6.74 12.25
CA GLU A 40 -12.83 7.71 12.54
C GLU A 40 -14.07 7.47 11.66
N LEU A 41 -13.87 7.20 10.37
CA LEU A 41 -14.93 6.89 9.43
C LEU A 41 -15.70 5.63 9.83
N MET A 42 -14.99 4.53 10.17
CA MET A 42 -15.63 3.29 10.60
C MET A 42 -16.37 3.47 11.92
N ALA A 43 -15.77 4.14 12.90
CA ALA A 43 -16.41 4.41 14.18
C ALA A 43 -17.66 5.29 14.02
N GLY A 44 -17.61 6.32 13.19
CA GLY A 44 -18.75 7.18 12.85
C GLY A 44 -19.89 6.42 12.18
N ALA A 45 -19.57 5.36 11.44
CA ALA A 45 -20.54 4.43 10.86
C ALA A 45 -21.02 3.32 11.81
N GLY A 46 -20.61 3.34 13.08
CA GLY A 46 -20.99 2.32 14.06
C GLY A 46 -20.19 1.02 13.97
N VAL A 47 -19.08 1.01 13.22
CA VAL A 47 -18.19 -0.13 13.04
C VAL A 47 -16.93 0.06 13.90
N SER A 48 -16.88 -0.62 15.04
CA SER A 48 -15.76 -0.61 15.97
C SER A 48 -15.75 -1.85 16.86
N PRO A 49 -14.57 -2.42 17.21
CA PRO A 49 -13.23 -1.96 16.83
C PRO A 49 -12.79 -2.41 15.43
N VAL A 50 -11.79 -1.70 14.90
CA VAL A 50 -10.96 -2.17 13.77
C VAL A 50 -9.80 -2.97 14.34
N ARG A 51 -9.81 -4.29 14.11
CA ARG A 51 -8.83 -5.25 14.63
C ARG A 51 -7.72 -5.51 13.63
N HIS A 52 -6.52 -5.77 14.15
CA HIS A 52 -5.38 -6.22 13.36
C HIS A 52 -4.51 -7.13 14.22
N ILE A 53 -3.88 -8.12 13.60
CA ILE A 53 -3.11 -9.13 14.33
C ILE A 53 -1.92 -8.55 15.11
N ALA A 54 -1.22 -7.57 14.53
CA ALA A 54 -0.10 -6.89 15.19
C ALA A 54 -0.50 -6.07 16.44
N ALA A 55 -1.80 -5.86 16.68
CA ALA A 55 -2.30 -5.22 17.89
C ALA A 55 -2.65 -6.23 19.01
N CYS A 56 -2.58 -7.54 18.73
CA CYS A 56 -2.86 -8.59 19.70
C CYS A 56 -1.64 -8.79 20.61
N SER A 57 -1.81 -8.61 21.92
CA SER A 57 -0.77 -8.86 22.91
C SER A 57 -0.92 -10.23 23.58
N THR A 58 -2.11 -10.81 23.49
CA THR A 58 -2.48 -12.08 24.11
C THR A 58 -3.20 -13.01 23.13
N PHE A 59 -3.31 -14.30 23.49
CA PHE A 59 -4.11 -15.25 22.74
C PHE A 59 -5.61 -14.89 22.75
N ASP A 60 -6.10 -14.27 23.81
CA ASP A 60 -7.50 -13.81 23.89
C ASP A 60 -7.77 -12.66 22.91
N ASP A 61 -6.80 -11.75 22.73
CA ASP A 61 -6.89 -10.71 21.70
C ASP A 61 -7.00 -11.33 20.30
N LEU A 62 -6.18 -12.33 20.00
CA LEU A 62 -6.24 -13.07 18.74
C LEU A 62 -7.60 -13.76 18.57
N CYS A 63 -8.10 -14.43 19.62
CA CYS A 63 -9.41 -15.06 19.60
C CYS A 63 -10.55 -14.06 19.35
N SER A 64 -10.41 -12.83 19.85
CA SER A 64 -11.42 -11.78 19.66
C SER A 64 -11.63 -11.41 18.19
N MET A 65 -10.63 -11.60 17.31
CA MET A 65 -10.78 -11.38 15.87
C MET A 65 -11.85 -12.28 15.23
N GLY A 66 -12.13 -13.45 15.83
CA GLY A 66 -13.21 -14.35 15.41
C GLY A 66 -14.62 -13.79 15.65
N ARG A 67 -14.74 -12.73 16.46
CA ARG A 67 -15.99 -12.02 16.73
C ARG A 67 -16.30 -10.93 15.73
N SER A 68 -15.36 -10.53 14.87
CA SER A 68 -15.60 -9.54 13.82
C SER A 68 -16.63 -10.05 12.81
N PHE A 69 -17.52 -9.17 12.36
CA PHE A 69 -18.53 -9.53 11.35
C PHE A 69 -17.98 -9.47 9.92
N TYR A 70 -16.87 -8.78 9.69
CA TYR A 70 -16.32 -8.58 8.35
C TYR A 70 -14.78 -8.51 8.35
N ASN A 71 -14.17 -8.85 7.22
CA ASN A 71 -12.73 -8.70 6.97
C ASN A 71 -12.47 -7.76 5.78
N VAL A 72 -11.49 -6.86 5.91
CA VAL A 72 -11.01 -6.00 4.83
C VAL A 72 -9.62 -6.49 4.42
N LEU A 73 -9.52 -7.07 3.23
CA LEU A 73 -8.26 -7.52 2.67
C LEU A 73 -7.56 -6.36 1.95
N ILE A 74 -6.43 -5.91 2.50
CA ILE A 74 -5.71 -4.73 2.01
C ILE A 74 -4.45 -5.06 1.18
N LYS A 75 -4.00 -6.32 1.21
CA LYS A 75 -2.86 -6.81 0.40
C LYS A 75 -3.11 -8.22 -0.10
N PRO A 76 -2.64 -8.58 -1.32
CA PRO A 76 -2.81 -9.93 -1.88
C PRO A 76 -2.25 -11.05 -0.98
N GLY A 77 -1.18 -10.77 -0.22
CA GLY A 77 -0.55 -11.71 0.71
C GLY A 77 -1.49 -12.30 1.77
N GLY A 78 -2.62 -11.63 2.08
CA GLY A 78 -3.62 -12.10 3.04
C GLY A 78 -4.75 -12.93 2.46
N LYS A 79 -4.77 -13.17 1.14
CA LYS A 79 -5.93 -13.77 0.46
C LYS A 79 -6.32 -15.13 1.05
N LEU A 80 -5.35 -16.00 1.28
CA LEU A 80 -5.61 -17.33 1.88
C LEU A 80 -6.16 -17.24 3.30
N ALA A 81 -5.75 -16.24 4.08
CA ALA A 81 -6.31 -16.01 5.42
C ALA A 81 -7.76 -15.52 5.34
N ALA A 82 -8.04 -14.58 4.45
CA ALA A 82 -9.40 -14.07 4.22
C ALA A 82 -10.36 -15.17 3.75
N GLU A 83 -9.94 -16.00 2.79
CA GLU A 83 -10.71 -17.15 2.30
C GLU A 83 -10.94 -18.19 3.41
N TYR A 84 -9.93 -18.46 4.24
CA TYR A 84 -10.07 -19.33 5.40
C TYR A 84 -11.10 -18.78 6.41
N MET A 85 -10.99 -17.51 6.80
CA MET A 85 -11.91 -16.91 7.77
C MET A 85 -13.35 -16.85 7.24
N ALA A 86 -13.53 -16.61 5.94
CA ALA A 86 -14.84 -16.68 5.31
C ALA A 86 -15.43 -18.09 5.37
N LYS A 87 -14.64 -19.10 4.99
CA LYS A 87 -15.12 -20.48 4.93
C LYS A 87 -15.33 -21.12 6.30
N VAL A 88 -14.42 -20.89 7.24
CA VAL A 88 -14.34 -21.62 8.52
C VAL A 88 -14.96 -20.83 9.67
N LEU A 89 -14.75 -19.52 9.70
CA LEU A 89 -15.25 -18.65 10.79
C LEU A 89 -16.56 -17.92 10.43
N ASN A 90 -17.04 -18.11 9.19
CA ASN A 90 -18.20 -17.42 8.62
C ASN A 90 -18.06 -15.90 8.73
N ILE A 91 -16.88 -15.37 8.40
CA ILE A 91 -16.59 -13.93 8.38
C ILE A 91 -16.31 -13.51 6.93
N PRO A 92 -17.28 -12.90 6.22
CA PRO A 92 -17.09 -12.46 4.84
C PRO A 92 -15.95 -11.45 4.71
N TYR A 93 -15.50 -11.24 3.47
CA TYR A 93 -14.45 -10.28 3.18
C TYR A 93 -14.64 -9.58 1.85
N CYS A 94 -14.07 -8.37 1.74
CA CYS A 94 -13.87 -7.69 0.47
C CYS A 94 -12.40 -7.34 0.28
N TYR A 95 -11.98 -7.22 -0.98
CA TYR A 95 -10.68 -6.66 -1.33
C TYR A 95 -10.78 -5.14 -1.48
N ALA A 96 -10.08 -4.40 -0.63
CA ALA A 96 -9.98 -2.95 -0.65
C ALA A 96 -8.50 -2.58 -0.42
N PRO A 97 -7.65 -2.67 -1.46
CA PRO A 97 -6.21 -2.60 -1.32
C PRO A 97 -5.74 -1.25 -0.79
N VAL A 98 -4.53 -1.23 -0.23
CA VAL A 98 -3.78 0.01 -0.10
C VAL A 98 -3.64 0.63 -1.49
N SER A 99 -3.94 1.91 -1.61
CA SER A 99 -3.85 2.65 -2.85
C SER A 99 -3.35 4.05 -2.56
N TYR A 100 -2.64 4.64 -3.51
CA TYR A 100 -2.08 5.97 -3.38
C TYR A 100 -2.75 6.98 -4.28
N GLY A 101 -3.49 6.53 -5.31
CA GLY A 101 -4.28 7.38 -6.18
C GLY A 101 -5.57 7.84 -5.52
N LEU A 102 -5.83 9.16 -5.58
CA LEU A 102 -7.01 9.79 -4.97
C LEU A 102 -8.33 9.11 -5.38
N GLU A 103 -8.51 8.81 -6.68
CA GLU A 103 -9.68 8.10 -7.18
C GLU A 103 -9.77 6.64 -6.75
N ALA A 104 -8.63 5.94 -6.67
CA ALA A 104 -8.58 4.55 -6.24
C ALA A 104 -8.93 4.41 -4.75
N ILE A 105 -8.48 5.37 -3.92
CA ILE A 105 -8.85 5.49 -2.51
C ILE A 105 -10.36 5.75 -2.39
N ALA A 106 -10.89 6.74 -3.11
CA ALA A 106 -12.32 7.05 -3.09
C ALA A 106 -13.18 5.87 -3.56
N ALA A 107 -12.76 5.14 -4.59
CA ALA A 107 -13.43 3.93 -5.06
C ALA A 107 -13.41 2.81 -4.02
N SER A 108 -12.30 2.67 -3.28
CA SER A 108 -12.19 1.70 -2.19
C SER A 108 -13.16 1.99 -1.05
N TYR A 109 -13.33 3.27 -0.68
CA TYR A 109 -14.35 3.67 0.31
C TYR A 109 -15.78 3.41 -0.17
N ARG A 110 -16.12 3.76 -1.42
CA ARG A 110 -17.45 3.44 -2.00
C ARG A 110 -17.74 1.95 -1.98
N LYS A 111 -16.73 1.12 -2.28
CA LYS A 111 -16.85 -0.33 -2.19
C LYS A 111 -17.10 -0.80 -0.76
N LEU A 112 -16.44 -0.19 0.23
CA LEU A 112 -16.67 -0.51 1.65
C LEU A 112 -18.08 -0.13 2.09
N GLU A 113 -18.59 1.03 1.68
CA GLU A 113 -19.98 1.44 1.92
C GLU A 113 -20.97 0.39 1.41
N GLU A 114 -20.82 -0.02 0.14
CA GLU A 114 -21.67 -1.03 -0.50
C GLU A 114 -21.60 -2.37 0.23
N GLN A 115 -20.39 -2.85 0.54
CA GLN A 115 -20.18 -4.18 1.12
C GLN A 115 -20.59 -4.29 2.59
N LEU A 116 -20.49 -3.18 3.34
CA LEU A 116 -20.82 -3.14 4.77
C LEU A 116 -22.24 -2.60 5.02
N GLY A 117 -22.89 -2.00 4.02
CA GLY A 117 -24.20 -1.36 4.18
C GLY A 117 -24.14 -0.14 5.09
N ILE A 118 -23.05 0.64 5.00
CA ILE A 118 -22.80 1.82 5.81
C ILE A 118 -22.59 3.06 4.94
N SER A 119 -22.57 4.25 5.54
CA SER A 119 -22.18 5.49 4.87
C SER A 119 -20.92 6.06 5.50
N LEU A 120 -19.98 6.49 4.66
CA LEU A 120 -18.67 7.02 5.04
C LEU A 120 -18.50 8.42 4.45
N ASP A 121 -18.54 9.45 5.29
CA ASP A 121 -18.33 10.84 4.87
C ASP A 121 -16.85 11.12 4.56
N THR A 122 -16.48 10.87 3.30
CA THR A 122 -15.10 11.00 2.81
C THR A 122 -14.80 12.36 2.16
N ALA A 123 -15.81 13.23 2.00
CA ALA A 123 -15.70 14.42 1.16
C ALA A 123 -14.60 15.37 1.64
N ALA A 124 -14.55 15.64 2.95
CA ALA A 124 -13.53 16.52 3.54
C ALA A 124 -12.11 15.94 3.41
N TYR A 125 -11.95 14.62 3.52
CA TYR A 125 -10.66 13.93 3.38
C TYR A 125 -10.17 13.94 1.94
N TYR A 126 -11.09 13.73 0.98
CA TYR A 126 -10.81 13.85 -0.44
C TYR A 126 -10.32 15.26 -0.80
N GLU A 127 -11.08 16.30 -0.45
CA GLU A 127 -10.74 17.69 -0.78
C GLU A 127 -9.42 18.12 -0.13
N LYS A 128 -9.19 17.74 1.13
CA LYS A 128 -7.93 18.03 1.83
C LYS A 128 -6.73 17.37 1.13
N THR A 129 -6.90 16.14 0.67
CA THR A 129 -5.82 15.38 0.01
C THR A 129 -5.56 15.89 -1.38
N GLU A 130 -6.60 16.25 -2.14
CA GLU A 130 -6.47 16.94 -3.43
C GLU A 130 -5.68 18.25 -3.29
N LYS A 131 -6.00 19.07 -2.28
CA LYS A 131 -5.23 20.29 -1.97
C LYS A 131 -3.78 19.98 -1.62
N ALA A 132 -3.52 18.92 -0.85
CA ALA A 132 -2.17 18.50 -0.50
C ALA A 132 -1.37 18.06 -1.74
N ILE A 133 -1.97 17.24 -2.61
CA ILE A 133 -1.38 16.82 -3.90
C ILE A 133 -0.96 18.05 -4.70
N ASN A 134 -1.87 19.01 -4.89
CA ASN A 134 -1.61 20.23 -5.63
C ASN A 134 -0.50 21.09 -5.00
N TYR A 135 -0.46 21.15 -3.66
CA TYR A 135 0.59 21.86 -2.92
C TYR A 135 1.96 21.22 -3.11
N TYR A 136 2.08 19.92 -2.87
CA TYR A 136 3.33 19.19 -3.00
C TYR A 136 3.82 19.12 -4.45
N ARG A 137 2.91 19.00 -5.42
CA ARG A 137 3.25 19.05 -6.85
C ARG A 137 3.90 20.38 -7.24
N LYS A 138 3.47 21.50 -6.64
CA LYS A 138 4.07 22.82 -6.86
C LYS A 138 5.46 22.93 -6.22
N ILE A 139 5.63 22.39 -5.01
CA ILE A 139 6.91 22.46 -4.29
C ILE A 139 7.96 21.58 -4.92
N LEU A 140 7.61 20.34 -5.24
CA LEU A 140 8.54 19.37 -5.82
C LEU A 140 8.87 19.72 -7.28
N GLY A 141 8.00 20.47 -7.96
CA GLY A 141 8.17 20.77 -9.37
C GLY A 141 8.00 19.53 -10.25
N SER A 142 8.53 19.60 -11.46
CA SER A 142 8.44 18.51 -12.44
C SER A 142 9.58 17.53 -12.25
N ILE A 143 9.41 16.59 -11.30
CA ILE A 143 10.39 15.52 -11.07
C ILE A 143 10.01 14.24 -11.80
N SER A 144 11.05 13.49 -12.17
CA SER A 144 10.99 12.13 -12.69
C SER A 144 11.22 11.13 -11.56
N ILE A 145 10.41 10.06 -11.54
CA ILE A 145 10.34 9.11 -10.44
C ILE A 145 10.46 7.67 -10.96
N ALA A 146 11.38 6.88 -10.40
CA ALA A 146 11.38 5.44 -10.56
C ALA A 146 10.59 4.76 -9.44
N VAL A 147 9.82 3.73 -9.76
CA VAL A 147 9.02 2.96 -8.78
C VAL A 147 9.55 1.54 -8.68
N GLY A 148 9.91 1.11 -7.47
CA GLY A 148 10.35 -0.24 -7.16
C GLY A 148 9.23 -1.21 -6.77
N GLU A 149 9.57 -2.47 -6.55
CA GLU A 149 8.65 -3.51 -6.06
C GLU A 149 8.71 -3.68 -4.54
N ASN A 150 9.87 -3.46 -3.94
CA ASN A 150 10.09 -3.70 -2.50
C ASN A 150 9.57 -2.53 -1.65
N ILE A 151 8.30 -2.17 -1.86
CA ILE A 151 7.62 -1.03 -1.29
C ILE A 151 6.25 -1.42 -0.76
N ASN A 152 5.70 -0.62 0.13
CA ASN A 152 4.35 -0.81 0.64
C ASN A 152 3.27 -0.31 -0.34
N ALA A 153 3.34 -0.75 -1.60
CA ALA A 153 2.42 -0.36 -2.67
C ALA A 153 2.35 -1.43 -3.77
N CYS A 154 1.31 -1.37 -4.61
CA CYS A 154 1.36 -1.97 -5.94
C CYS A 154 2.17 -1.02 -6.86
N PRO A 155 3.25 -1.48 -7.52
CA PRO A 155 4.07 -0.61 -8.37
C PRO A 155 3.29 0.07 -9.49
N PHE A 156 2.37 -0.65 -10.14
CA PHE A 156 1.55 -0.11 -11.23
C PHE A 156 0.50 0.89 -10.75
N GLU A 157 -0.14 0.63 -9.60
CA GLU A 157 -1.10 1.56 -8.99
C GLU A 157 -0.39 2.85 -8.56
N LEU A 158 0.78 2.72 -7.91
CA LEU A 158 1.57 3.87 -7.48
C LEU A 158 2.06 4.70 -8.68
N ALA A 159 2.54 4.05 -9.75
CA ALA A 159 2.93 4.74 -10.97
C ALA A 159 1.76 5.54 -11.58
N ARG A 160 0.56 4.93 -11.66
CA ARG A 160 -0.66 5.61 -12.10
C ARG A 160 -0.99 6.81 -11.21
N ALA A 161 -0.93 6.65 -9.90
CA ALA A 161 -1.19 7.73 -8.94
C ALA A 161 -0.23 8.93 -9.15
N LEU A 162 1.07 8.68 -9.24
CA LEU A 162 2.08 9.71 -9.45
C LEU A 162 1.88 10.46 -10.78
N LEU A 163 1.55 9.74 -11.85
CA LEU A 163 1.22 10.35 -13.15
C LEU A 163 -0.04 11.21 -13.07
N SER A 164 -1.08 10.75 -12.36
CA SER A 164 -2.29 11.52 -12.10
C SER A 164 -2.02 12.78 -11.28
N TYR A 165 -0.99 12.78 -10.44
CA TYR A 165 -0.53 13.95 -9.69
C TYR A 165 0.37 14.88 -10.52
N GLY A 166 0.67 14.49 -11.77
CA GLY A 166 1.45 15.27 -12.72
C GLY A 166 2.96 15.10 -12.60
N PHE A 167 3.44 14.06 -11.91
CA PHE A 167 4.85 13.66 -11.95
C PHE A 167 5.14 12.79 -13.18
N GLU A 168 6.42 12.61 -13.51
CA GLU A 168 6.84 11.70 -14.57
C GLU A 168 7.33 10.37 -13.97
N VAL A 169 6.96 9.25 -14.58
CA VAL A 169 7.36 7.91 -14.11
C VAL A 169 7.97 7.13 -15.27
N PRO A 170 9.26 7.32 -15.61
CA PRO A 170 9.86 6.66 -16.76
C PRO A 170 10.15 5.17 -16.53
N TYR A 171 10.31 4.73 -15.27
CA TYR A 171 10.79 3.39 -14.93
C TYR A 171 9.96 2.76 -13.81
N ILE A 172 9.56 1.51 -14.03
CA ILE A 172 8.95 0.64 -13.01
C ILE A 172 9.81 -0.62 -12.90
N PHE A 173 10.18 -1.00 -11.69
CA PHE A 173 10.91 -2.23 -11.39
C PHE A 173 9.97 -3.20 -10.68
N THR A 174 9.70 -4.35 -11.29
CA THR A 174 8.86 -5.39 -10.71
C THR A 174 9.03 -6.74 -11.39
N ASP A 175 9.08 -7.80 -10.59
CA ASP A 175 9.11 -9.20 -10.99
C ASP A 175 7.72 -9.84 -11.00
N GLN A 176 6.75 -9.23 -10.31
CA GLN A 176 5.42 -9.77 -10.13
C GLN A 176 4.36 -8.93 -10.83
N VAL A 177 3.66 -9.55 -11.77
CA VAL A 177 2.46 -9.01 -12.38
C VAL A 177 1.30 -9.89 -11.95
N LEU A 178 0.40 -9.33 -11.15
CA LEU A 178 -0.82 -10.01 -10.72
C LEU A 178 -1.97 -9.63 -11.65
N ASP A 179 -2.97 -10.51 -11.77
CA ASP A 179 -4.17 -10.21 -12.58
C ASP A 179 -4.88 -8.93 -12.13
N ILE A 180 -4.77 -8.58 -10.85
CA ILE A 180 -5.37 -7.37 -10.28
C ILE A 180 -4.68 -6.08 -10.76
N ASP A 181 -3.45 -6.19 -11.28
CA ASP A 181 -2.69 -5.05 -11.78
C ASP A 181 -3.10 -4.66 -13.20
N ARG A 182 -3.84 -5.53 -13.90
CA ARG A 182 -4.19 -5.40 -15.32
C ARG A 182 -4.87 -4.08 -15.65
N GLU A 183 -5.75 -3.57 -14.78
CA GLU A 183 -6.40 -2.28 -15.00
C GLU A 183 -5.38 -1.13 -15.02
N ASN A 184 -4.46 -1.10 -14.04
CA ASN A 184 -3.42 -0.08 -13.97
C ASN A 184 -2.43 -0.22 -15.13
N ILE A 185 -2.05 -1.45 -15.49
CA ILE A 185 -1.18 -1.72 -16.63
C ILE A 185 -1.80 -1.20 -17.93
N ASN A 186 -3.08 -1.51 -18.19
CA ASN A 186 -3.78 -1.03 -19.38
C ASN A 186 -3.85 0.50 -19.40
N TRP A 187 -4.19 1.12 -18.26
CA TRP A 187 -4.24 2.58 -18.14
C TRP A 187 -2.89 3.23 -18.46
N LEU A 188 -1.79 2.65 -17.95
CA LEU A 188 -0.42 3.11 -18.18
C LEU A 188 -0.01 2.94 -19.64
N ALA A 189 -0.27 1.77 -20.22
CA ALA A 189 0.06 1.45 -21.62
C ALA A 189 -0.64 2.40 -22.60
N GLU A 190 -1.91 2.76 -22.34
CA GLU A 190 -2.68 3.69 -23.18
C GLU A 190 -2.15 5.13 -23.10
N ARG A 191 -1.75 5.60 -21.91
CA ARG A 191 -1.47 7.03 -21.67
C ARG A 191 0.00 7.38 -21.66
N ARG A 192 0.87 6.42 -21.35
CA ARG A 192 2.31 6.58 -21.21
C ARG A 192 3.02 5.32 -21.75
N PRO A 193 2.92 5.04 -23.07
CA PRO A 193 3.53 3.86 -23.68
C PRO A 193 5.07 3.83 -23.62
N HIS A 194 5.71 4.92 -23.20
CA HIS A 194 7.16 5.04 -23.09
C HIS A 194 7.73 4.58 -21.75
N ILE A 195 6.88 4.26 -20.77
CA ILE A 195 7.34 3.71 -19.48
C ILE A 195 8.02 2.38 -19.72
N LYS A 196 9.24 2.23 -19.20
CA LYS A 196 9.94 0.94 -19.23
C LYS A 196 9.67 0.18 -17.95
N VAL A 197 9.26 -1.08 -18.10
CA VAL A 197 9.08 -2.01 -16.98
C VAL A 197 10.25 -2.98 -17.00
N PHE A 198 11.00 -3.03 -15.91
CA PHE A 198 12.15 -3.90 -15.72
C PHE A 198 11.83 -4.97 -14.66
N THR A 199 12.36 -6.16 -14.87
CA THR A 199 12.41 -7.22 -13.85
C THR A 199 13.69 -7.06 -13.04
N ASN A 200 13.63 -7.22 -11.73
CA ASN A 200 14.79 -7.27 -10.83
C ASN A 200 15.47 -8.64 -10.85
N ALA A 201 14.77 -9.70 -11.28
CA ALA A 201 15.24 -11.08 -11.25
C ALA A 201 16.17 -11.48 -12.42
N HIS A 202 16.18 -10.72 -13.52
CA HIS A 202 16.95 -11.14 -14.70
C HIS A 202 18.47 -10.88 -14.51
N PRO A 203 19.36 -11.88 -14.70
CA PRO A 203 20.80 -11.71 -14.45
C PRO A 203 21.47 -10.58 -15.26
N SER A 204 20.94 -10.26 -16.44
CA SER A 204 21.47 -9.15 -17.26
C SER A 204 21.24 -7.77 -16.65
N MET A 205 20.43 -7.65 -15.59
CA MET A 205 20.22 -6.38 -14.88
C MET A 205 21.50 -5.86 -14.23
N ALA A 206 22.48 -6.73 -13.95
CA ALA A 206 23.81 -6.29 -13.52
C ALA A 206 24.48 -5.37 -14.57
N ASN A 207 24.22 -5.61 -15.86
CA ASN A 207 24.76 -4.79 -16.95
C ASN A 207 24.00 -3.45 -17.10
N PHE A 208 22.79 -3.33 -16.55
CA PHE A 208 21.99 -2.10 -16.58
C PHE A 208 22.47 -1.04 -15.59
N LEU A 209 23.32 -1.40 -14.63
CA LEU A 209 24.00 -0.43 -13.75
C LEU A 209 24.84 0.57 -14.56
N ASP A 210 25.40 0.13 -15.69
CA ASP A 210 26.21 0.96 -16.58
C ASP A 210 25.35 1.91 -17.45
N GLU A 211 24.06 1.62 -17.64
CA GLU A 211 23.14 2.50 -18.39
C GLU A 211 22.85 3.81 -17.66
N LYS A 212 23.10 3.85 -16.34
CA LYS A 212 22.88 5.04 -15.48
C LYS A 212 21.50 5.64 -15.71
N LEU A 213 20.45 4.85 -15.50
CA LEU A 213 19.07 5.33 -15.56
C LEU A 213 18.93 6.56 -14.65
N LYS A 214 18.46 7.67 -15.22
CA LYS A 214 18.40 8.96 -14.53
C LYS A 214 16.97 9.30 -14.18
N VAL A 215 16.73 9.47 -12.88
CA VAL A 215 15.53 10.06 -12.32
C VAL A 215 15.92 10.95 -11.13
N ASP A 216 15.03 11.83 -10.71
CA ASP A 216 15.26 12.70 -9.56
C ASP A 216 15.03 11.95 -8.24
N LEU A 217 14.03 11.06 -8.22
CA LEU A 217 13.61 10.28 -7.06
C LEU A 217 13.39 8.81 -7.44
N ALA A 218 13.83 7.90 -6.56
CA ALA A 218 13.48 6.50 -6.60
C ALA A 218 12.64 6.15 -5.36
N ILE A 219 11.50 5.50 -5.56
CA ILE A 219 10.67 4.96 -4.48
C ILE A 219 10.92 3.46 -4.40
N GLY A 220 11.50 3.01 -3.29
CA GLY A 220 12.00 1.65 -3.11
C GLY A 220 13.52 1.57 -3.26
N PHE A 221 14.15 0.74 -2.41
CA PHE A 221 15.60 0.56 -2.44
C PHE A 221 16.08 -0.15 -3.71
N ASP A 222 15.28 -1.05 -4.26
CA ASP A 222 15.57 -1.71 -5.53
C ASP A 222 15.59 -0.70 -6.68
N ALA A 223 14.64 0.24 -6.75
CA ALA A 223 14.68 1.32 -7.73
C ALA A 223 15.89 2.25 -7.51
N GLY A 224 16.21 2.56 -6.25
CA GLY A 224 17.38 3.38 -5.89
C GLY A 224 18.71 2.74 -6.30
N TYR A 225 18.80 1.41 -6.25
CA TYR A 225 19.97 0.66 -6.69
C TYR A 225 20.24 0.84 -8.20
N PHE A 226 19.21 0.71 -9.04
CA PHE A 226 19.34 0.89 -10.49
C PHE A 226 19.42 2.36 -10.92
N CYS A 227 18.89 3.27 -10.11
CA CYS A 227 18.91 4.71 -10.33
C CYS A 227 19.84 5.42 -9.34
N SER A 228 21.11 5.03 -9.30
CA SER A 228 22.08 5.41 -8.25
C SER A 228 22.31 6.92 -8.04
N GLY A 229 21.94 7.77 -9.01
CA GLY A 229 21.99 9.23 -8.88
C GLY A 229 20.73 9.87 -8.27
N ALA A 230 19.67 9.09 -8.07
CA ALA A 230 18.40 9.55 -7.53
C ALA A 230 18.43 9.64 -6.01
N LYS A 231 17.59 10.52 -5.46
CA LYS A 231 17.26 10.47 -4.03
C LYS A 231 16.35 9.27 -3.80
N THR A 232 16.39 8.66 -2.62
CA THR A 232 15.60 7.45 -2.34
C THR A 232 14.59 7.69 -1.22
N ALA A 233 13.33 7.39 -1.50
CA ALA A 233 12.25 7.20 -0.53
C ALA A 233 12.01 5.69 -0.37
N ALA A 234 11.93 5.19 0.87
CA ALA A 234 11.89 3.74 1.10
C ALA A 234 10.48 3.16 0.88
N LEU A 235 9.45 3.91 1.25
CA LEU A 235 8.06 3.48 1.37
C LEU A 235 7.95 2.12 2.07
N SER A 236 8.49 2.07 3.31
CA SER A 236 8.74 0.83 4.04
C SER A 236 7.47 -0.01 4.26
N MET A 237 7.63 -1.34 4.16
CA MET A 237 6.62 -2.34 4.49
C MET A 237 6.36 -2.48 6.00
N ASP A 238 7.19 -1.88 6.86
CA ASP A 238 7.06 -1.94 8.32
C ASP A 238 5.99 -0.98 8.86
N CYS A 239 5.63 0.03 8.08
CA CYS A 239 4.49 0.90 8.35
C CYS A 239 3.35 0.54 7.42
N GLN A 240 2.11 0.88 7.79
CA GLN A 240 0.96 0.62 6.93
C GLN A 240 0.07 1.85 6.82
N ALA A 241 0.35 2.68 5.83
CA ALA A 241 -0.57 3.75 5.47
C ALA A 241 -1.86 3.16 4.85
N TYR A 242 -3.00 3.83 5.05
CA TYR A 242 -4.28 3.40 4.47
C TYR A 242 -5.26 4.58 4.34
N GLY A 243 -6.05 4.59 3.27
CA GLY A 243 -6.94 5.70 2.95
C GLY A 243 -6.21 6.91 2.36
N PHE A 244 -6.84 8.07 2.41
CA PHE A 244 -6.29 9.37 2.03
C PHE A 244 -5.03 9.74 2.82
N GLU A 245 -4.88 9.24 4.06
CA GLU A 245 -3.62 9.34 4.80
C GLU A 245 -2.44 8.74 4.00
N ALA A 246 -2.63 7.67 3.22
CA ALA A 246 -1.57 7.07 2.43
C ALA A 246 -1.01 8.00 1.34
N ALA A 247 -1.89 8.69 0.61
CA ALA A 247 -1.46 9.68 -0.38
C ALA A 247 -0.69 10.84 0.28
N ASN A 248 -1.16 11.32 1.44
CA ASN A 248 -0.48 12.38 2.18
C ASN A 248 0.90 11.94 2.72
N SER A 249 0.99 10.73 3.24
CA SER A 249 2.24 10.16 3.77
C SER A 249 3.26 9.90 2.67
N LEU A 250 2.82 9.43 1.49
CA LEU A 250 3.66 9.33 0.30
C LEU A 250 4.27 10.68 -0.08
N LEU A 251 3.46 11.73 -0.22
CA LEU A 251 3.95 13.07 -0.63
C LEU A 251 4.93 13.67 0.38
N LYS A 252 4.69 13.45 1.68
CA LYS A 252 5.62 13.84 2.74
C LYS A 252 6.94 13.08 2.62
N GLU A 253 6.90 11.77 2.42
CA GLU A 253 8.10 10.94 2.29
C GLU A 253 8.92 11.35 1.06
N MET A 254 8.27 11.56 -0.09
CA MET A 254 8.91 12.10 -1.29
C MET A 254 9.60 13.44 -1.01
N THR A 255 8.92 14.34 -0.29
CA THR A 255 9.47 15.66 0.05
C THR A 255 10.65 15.57 1.01
N LEU A 256 10.57 14.69 2.00
CA LEU A 256 11.66 14.44 2.95
C LEU A 256 12.88 13.88 2.23
N ALA A 257 12.70 12.88 1.36
CA ALA A 257 13.78 12.32 0.55
C ALA A 257 14.40 13.39 -0.36
N MET A 258 13.59 14.29 -0.92
CA MET A 258 14.07 15.38 -1.77
C MET A 258 14.85 16.47 -1.01
N ASN A 259 14.46 16.79 0.23
CA ASN A 259 15.08 17.87 0.99
C ASN A 259 16.26 17.43 1.86
N ASN A 260 16.24 16.19 2.34
CA ASN A 260 17.26 15.61 3.22
C ASN A 260 17.82 14.33 2.56
N PRO A 261 18.58 14.46 1.46
CA PRO A 261 19.11 13.29 0.78
C PRO A 261 20.11 12.57 1.69
N HIS A 262 19.78 11.33 2.05
CA HIS A 262 20.72 10.41 2.65
C HIS A 262 21.35 9.55 1.55
N SER A 263 22.57 9.08 1.78
CA SER A 263 23.17 8.11 0.87
C SER A 263 22.30 6.86 0.80
N HIS A 264 22.05 6.33 -0.39
CA HIS A 264 21.33 5.08 -0.59
C HIS A 264 21.89 3.96 0.32
N ARG A 265 23.23 3.89 0.43
CA ARG A 265 23.92 2.93 1.29
C ARG A 265 23.60 3.13 2.78
N GLU A 266 23.57 4.38 3.25
CA GLU A 266 23.22 4.69 4.66
C GLU A 266 21.79 4.26 4.98
N GLN A 267 20.85 4.52 4.06
CA GLN A 267 19.46 4.12 4.24
C GLN A 267 19.30 2.59 4.24
N MET A 268 20.01 1.87 3.38
CA MET A 268 19.99 0.40 3.38
C MET A 268 20.53 -0.18 4.70
N TYR A 269 21.60 0.39 5.27
CA TYR A 269 22.11 -0.03 6.58
C TYR A 269 21.10 0.25 7.69
N ALA A 270 20.48 1.44 7.70
CA ALA A 270 19.46 1.80 8.70
C ALA A 270 18.22 0.88 8.61
N ALA A 271 17.88 0.41 7.42
CA ALA A 271 16.79 -0.52 7.17
C ALA A 271 17.16 -2.00 7.42
N GLY A 272 18.41 -2.30 7.81
CA GLY A 272 18.86 -3.69 8.03
C GLY A 272 18.92 -4.54 6.76
N LEU A 273 19.02 -3.90 5.58
CA LEU A 273 19.02 -4.57 4.26
C LEU A 273 20.43 -4.91 3.75
N VAL A 274 21.47 -4.60 4.52
CA VAL A 274 22.86 -4.98 4.25
C VAL A 274 23.33 -5.88 5.39
N LEU A 275 23.70 -7.13 5.07
CA LEU A 275 24.40 -8.03 5.99
C LEU A 275 25.87 -7.64 6.13
#